data_AF-A0A526PM70-F1
#
_entry.id   AF-A0A526PM70-F1
#
_cell.length_a   1.000
_cell.length_b   1.000
_cell.length_c   1.000
_cell.angle_alpha   90.00
_cell.angle_beta   90.00
_cell.angle_gamma   90.00
#
_symmetry.space_group_name_H-M   'P 1'
#
loop_
_entity.id
_entity.type
_entity.pdbx_description
1 polymer ?
#
loop_
_entity_poly.entity_id
_entity_poly.type
_entity_poly.pdbx_seq_one_letter_code
_entity_poly.pdbx_strand_id
1 'polypeptide(L)'
;RGDIARGVGLTVQTVSTIVRELEEQGYILSLREEPKGRGLPPATLRINPEGGFAVGIHLTPLGIDAALINLSGDVIESMHSEAPNVTPDHA
;
A
#
# COMPACT_ATOMS: atom_id res chain seq x y z
N ARG A 1 0.60 -19.65 -1.19
CA ARG A 1 -0.71 -19.57 -1.89
C ARG A 1 -1.80 -20.40 -1.20
N GLY A 2 -1.54 -21.66 -0.79
CA GLY A 2 -2.52 -22.48 -0.08
C GLY A 2 -3.08 -21.86 1.20
N ASP A 3 -2.23 -21.19 2.00
CA ASP A 3 -2.70 -20.52 3.23
C ASP A 3 -3.62 -19.34 2.94
N ILE A 4 -3.32 -18.54 1.91
CA ILE A 4 -4.19 -17.45 1.44
C ILE A 4 -5.53 -18.02 1.01
N ALA A 5 -5.54 -19.04 0.15
CA ALA A 5 -6.75 -19.73 -0.31
C ALA A 5 -7.63 -20.21 0.85
N ARG A 6 -7.02 -20.82 1.88
CA ARG A 6 -7.73 -21.23 3.09
C ARG A 6 -8.29 -20.03 3.87
N GLY A 7 -7.52 -18.96 4.00
CA GLY A 7 -7.92 -17.76 4.73
C GLY A 7 -9.06 -16.97 4.08
N VAL A 8 -9.12 -16.94 2.75
CA VAL A 8 -10.15 -16.19 1.98
C VAL A 8 -11.29 -17.08 1.46
N GLY A 9 -11.24 -18.39 1.70
CA GLY A 9 -12.30 -19.33 1.28
C GLY A 9 -12.37 -19.57 -0.24
N LEU A 10 -11.25 -19.40 -0.96
CA LEU A 10 -11.18 -19.58 -2.41
C LEU A 10 -10.33 -20.81 -2.77
N THR A 11 -10.49 -21.31 -4.00
CA THR A 11 -9.60 -22.37 -4.50
C THR A 11 -8.18 -21.84 -4.70
N VAL A 12 -7.18 -22.74 -4.61
CA VAL A 12 -5.78 -22.39 -4.88
C VAL A 12 -5.60 -21.84 -6.31
N GLN A 13 -6.35 -22.37 -7.28
CA GLN A 13 -6.35 -21.86 -8.66
C GLN A 13 -6.86 -20.43 -8.72
N THR A 14 -8.02 -20.13 -8.11
CA THR A 14 -8.60 -18.78 -8.08
C THR A 14 -7.63 -17.77 -7.46
N VAL A 15 -7.04 -18.09 -6.31
CA VAL A 15 -6.02 -17.24 -5.68
C VAL A 15 -4.80 -17.07 -6.59
N SER A 16 -4.36 -18.10 -7.29
CA SER A 16 -3.22 -17.99 -8.21
C SER A 16 -3.51 -17.05 -9.37
N THR A 17 -4.74 -17.08 -9.92
CA THR A 17 -5.19 -16.14 -10.96
C THR A 17 -5.18 -14.71 -10.43
N ILE A 18 -5.78 -14.46 -9.27
CA ILE A 18 -5.83 -13.12 -8.66
C ILE A 18 -4.41 -12.60 -8.37
N VAL A 19 -3.54 -13.43 -7.79
CA VAL A 19 -2.15 -13.04 -7.52
C VAL A 19 -1.43 -12.65 -8.80
N ARG A 20 -1.57 -13.43 -9.88
CA ARG A 20 -0.97 -13.09 -11.17
C ARG A 20 -1.48 -11.76 -11.70
N GLU A 21 -2.79 -11.51 -11.62
CA GLU A 21 -3.39 -10.25 -12.07
C GLU A 21 -2.88 -9.05 -11.26
N LEU A 22 -2.75 -9.20 -9.94
CA LEU A 22 -2.20 -8.16 -9.07
C LEU A 22 -0.69 -7.93 -9.33
N GLU A 23 0.07 -8.97 -9.68
CA GLU A 23 1.48 -8.86 -10.10
C GLU A 23 1.59 -8.14 -11.46
N GLU A 24 0.73 -8.49 -12.41
CA GLU A 24 0.66 -7.84 -13.74
C GLU A 24 0.27 -6.36 -13.63
N GLN A 25 -0.58 -6.01 -12.66
CA GLN A 25 -0.93 -4.63 -12.33
C GLN A 25 0.15 -3.91 -11.51
N GLY A 26 1.18 -4.63 -11.04
CA GLY A 26 2.27 -4.05 -10.25
C GLY A 26 1.92 -3.75 -8.80
N TYR A 27 0.80 -4.26 -8.26
CA TYR A 27 0.41 -4.03 -6.86
C TYR A 27 1.16 -4.93 -5.87
N ILE A 28 1.62 -6.09 -6.32
CA ILE A 28 2.35 -7.05 -5.48
C ILE A 28 3.60 -7.57 -6.19
N LEU A 29 4.57 -8.02 -5.40
CA LEU A 29 5.82 -8.61 -5.84
C LEU A 29 5.94 -10.05 -5.32
N SER A 30 6.35 -10.98 -6.18
CA SER A 30 6.80 -12.32 -5.78
C SER A 30 8.30 -12.30 -5.52
N LEU A 31 8.71 -12.37 -4.25
CA LEU A 31 10.09 -12.61 -3.89
C LEU A 31 10.37 -14.12 -3.92
N ARG A 32 11.37 -14.51 -4.71
CA ARG A 32 11.94 -15.85 -4.67
C ARG A 32 13.19 -15.77 -3.82
N GLU A 33 13.20 -16.47 -2.69
CA GLU A 33 14.43 -16.64 -1.94
C GLU A 33 15.41 -17.55 -2.70
N GLU A 34 16.70 -17.25 -2.58
CA GLU A 34 17.73 -18.17 -3.06
C GLU A 34 17.64 -19.49 -2.31
N PRO A 35 17.71 -20.65 -3.00
CA PRO A 35 17.59 -21.94 -2.35
C PRO A 35 18.76 -22.17 -1.37
N LYS A 36 18.46 -22.21 -0.08
CA LYS A 36 19.42 -22.50 1.01
C LYS A 36 19.59 -24.00 1.29
N GLY A 37 19.06 -24.89 0.44
CA GLY A 37 19.06 -26.33 0.66
C GLY A 37 18.23 -27.11 -0.36
N ARG A 38 17.77 -28.31 0.01
CA ARG A 38 17.00 -29.19 -0.89
C ARG A 38 15.54 -28.76 -0.94
N GLY A 39 15.10 -28.27 -2.09
CA GLY A 39 13.75 -27.76 -2.34
C GLY A 39 13.76 -26.25 -2.58
N LEU A 40 12.94 -25.78 -3.53
CA LEU A 40 12.77 -24.35 -3.77
C LEU A 40 11.85 -23.77 -2.67
N PRO A 41 12.29 -22.79 -1.88
CA PRO A 41 11.44 -22.16 -0.89
C PRO A 41 10.19 -21.56 -1.56
N PRO A 42 9.03 -21.55 -0.87
CA PRO A 42 7.81 -20.97 -1.42
C PRO A 42 8.04 -19.48 -1.74
N ALA A 43 7.59 -19.02 -2.91
CA ALA A 43 7.62 -17.59 -3.21
C ALA A 43 6.80 -16.82 -2.18
N THR A 44 7.40 -15.77 -1.61
CA THR A 44 6.74 -14.88 -0.65
C THR A 44 6.14 -13.70 -1.41
N LEU A 45 4.86 -13.43 -1.17
CA LEU A 45 4.18 -12.27 -1.74
C LEU A 45 4.37 -11.06 -0.84
N ARG A 46 4.69 -9.90 -1.41
CA ARG A 46 4.74 -8.61 -0.72
C ARG A 46 3.96 -7.56 -1.51
N ILE A 47 3.46 -6.54 -0.81
CA ILE A 47 2.96 -5.33 -1.48
C ILE A 47 4.13 -4.67 -2.22
N ASN A 48 3.87 -4.18 -3.42
CA ASN A 48 4.80 -3.29 -4.12
C ASN A 48 4.56 -1.86 -3.58
N PRO A 49 5.51 -1.25 -2.85
CA PRO A 49 5.35 0.13 -2.37
C PRO A 49 5.07 1.11 -3.52
N GLU A 50 5.73 0.90 -4.66
CA GLU A 50 5.59 1.72 -5.87
C GLU A 50 4.35 1.35 -6.72
N GLY A 51 3.53 0.39 -6.26
CA GLY A 51 2.34 -0.07 -6.96
C GLY A 51 1.19 0.95 -6.95
N GLY A 52 1.31 2.00 -6.16
CA GLY A 52 0.31 3.07 -6.09
C GLY A 52 0.64 4.06 -4.98
N PHE A 53 0.00 5.23 -5.08
CA PHE A 53 0.16 6.31 -4.11
C PHE A 53 -1.20 6.86 -3.72
N ALA A 54 -1.31 7.34 -2.48
CA ALA A 54 -2.49 8.03 -1.98
C ALA A 54 -2.08 9.36 -1.33
N VAL A 55 -2.92 10.37 -1.48
CA VAL A 55 -2.77 11.65 -0.79
C VAL A 55 -3.89 11.79 0.22
N GLY A 56 -3.51 11.93 1.50
CA GLY A 56 -4.43 12.27 2.58
C GLY A 56 -4.35 13.75 2.90
N ILE A 57 -5.50 14.41 3.08
CA ILE A 57 -5.57 15.81 3.51
C ILE A 57 -6.44 15.88 4.75
N HIS A 58 -5.92 16.49 5.81
CA HIS A 58 -6.64 16.78 7.04
C HIS A 58 -6.76 18.29 7.19
N LEU A 59 -8.00 18.79 7.06
CA LEU A 59 -8.30 20.21 7.23
C LEU A 59 -8.80 20.45 8.65
N THR A 60 -8.18 21.41 9.32
CA THR A 60 -8.56 21.87 10.64
C THR A 60 -8.70 23.39 10.63
N PRO A 61 -9.36 24.00 11.64
CA PRO A 61 -9.35 25.45 11.80
C PRO A 61 -7.95 26.06 12.01
N LEU A 62 -6.96 25.24 12.40
CA LEU A 62 -5.58 25.68 12.64
C LEU A 62 -4.71 25.63 11.39
N GLY A 63 -5.15 24.92 10.34
CA GLY A 63 -4.37 24.71 9.14
C GLY A 63 -4.72 23.43 8.41
N ILE A 64 -3.88 23.10 7.43
CA ILE A 64 -3.98 21.95 6.55
C ILE A 64 -2.74 21.07 6.75
N ASP A 65 -2.98 19.81 7.07
CA ASP A 65 -1.98 18.76 6.98
C ASP A 65 -2.23 17.94 5.71
N ALA A 66 -1.19 17.66 4.95
CA ALA A 66 -1.24 16.77 3.79
C ALA A 66 -0.11 15.74 3.87
N ALA A 67 -0.38 14.51 3.46
CA ALA A 67 0.62 13.45 3.37
C ALA A 67 0.45 12.66 2.07
N LEU A 68 1.55 12.44 1.37
CA LEU A 68 1.67 11.48 0.29
C LEU A 68 2.19 10.17 0.87
N ILE A 69 1.44 9.09 0.68
CA ILE A 69 1.81 7.75 1.13
C ILE A 69 1.95 6.79 -0.04
N ASN A 70 2.83 5.81 0.09
CA ASN A 70 2.94 4.69 -0.83
C ASN A 70 1.89 3.61 -0.51
N LEU A 71 1.78 2.57 -1.35
CA LEU A 71 0.79 1.50 -1.16
C LEU A 71 1.07 0.61 0.08
N SER A 72 2.29 0.65 0.61
CA SER A 72 2.63 0.00 1.89
C SER A 72 2.25 0.84 3.12
N GLY A 73 1.78 2.08 2.91
CA GLY A 73 1.39 3.02 3.96
C GLY A 73 2.55 3.87 4.50
N ASP A 74 3.74 3.79 3.90
CA ASP A 74 4.86 4.65 4.31
C ASP A 74 4.63 6.08 3.82
N VAL A 75 4.92 7.06 4.68
CA VAL A 75 4.90 8.48 4.30
C VAL A 75 6.12 8.77 3.43
N ILE A 76 5.86 9.22 2.21
CA ILE A 76 6.88 9.68 1.27
C ILE A 76 7.20 11.14 1.53
N GLU A 77 6.15 11.95 1.65
CA GLU A 77 6.22 13.40 1.83
C GLU A 77 5.06 13.85 2.71
N SER A 78 5.27 14.88 3.50
CA SER A 78 4.22 15.55 4.26
C SER A 78 4.39 17.05 4.22
N MET A 79 3.28 17.77 4.13
CA MET A 79 3.23 19.22 4.16
C MET A 79 2.28 19.67 5.26
N HIS A 80 2.67 20.71 5.99
CA HIS A 80 1.81 21.44 6.91
C HIS A 80 1.71 22.90 6.47
N SER A 81 0.51 23.45 6.47
CA SER A 81 0.24 24.87 6.24
C SER A 81 -0.67 25.40 7.34
N GLU A 82 -0.22 26.41 8.07
CA GLU A 82 -1.06 27.10 9.05
C GLU A 82 -2.21 27.85 8.35
N ALA A 83 -3.37 27.93 9.00
CA ALA A 83 -4.46 28.77 8.54
C ALA A 83 -4.06 30.25 8.72
N PRO A 84 -4.34 31.13 7.74
CA PRO A 84 -4.18 32.56 7.95
C PRO A 84 -5.02 32.98 9.16
N ASN A 85 -4.44 33.78 10.06
CA ASN A 85 -5.19 34.39 11.15
C ASN A 85 -6.25 35.35 10.58
N VAL A 86 -7.43 34.82 10.23
CA VAL A 86 -8.57 35.65 9.85
C VAL A 86 -9.19 36.16 11.13
N THR A 87 -8.83 37.38 11.53
CA THR A 87 -9.53 38.05 12.63
C THR A 87 -11.00 38.26 12.25
N PRO A 88 -11.96 38.13 13.19
CA PRO A 88 -13.40 38.18 12.91
C PRO A 88 -13.92 39.43 12.19
N ASP A 89 -13.12 40.49 12.08
CA ASP A 89 -13.53 41.78 11.50
C ASP A 89 -13.63 41.80 9.96
N HIS A 90 -13.43 40.68 9.26
CA HIS A 90 -13.46 40.60 7.79
C HIS A 90 -14.50 39.61 7.21
N ALA A 91 -15.70 39.52 7.79
CA ALA A 91 -16.85 38.78 7.23
C ALA A 91 -17.98 39.70 6.80
#